data_AF-A0A845RTE9-F1
#
_entry.id   AF-A0A845RTE9-F1
#
_cell.length_a   1.000
_cell.length_b   1.000
_cell.length_c   1.000
_cell.angle_alpha   90.00
_cell.angle_beta   90.00
_cell.angle_gamma   90.00
#
_symmetry.space_group_name_H-M   'P 1'
#
loop_
_entity.id
_entity.type
_entity.pdbx_description
1 polymer ?
#
loop_
_entity_poly.entity_id
_entity_poly.type
_entity_poly.pdbx_seq_one_letter_code
_entity_poly.pdbx_strand_id
1 'polypeptide(L)'
;MFGLKFLSKKVLGVSIACLVVFVMIISTVTALWSEDEPAFQTVSVTEMADKVKNIKKQGGTIEFSQDEINSAMAFYCEKKLQSVPYLTGLTSKLGKNRIEIFVGGTIGQKIKFQLYSEGYLFYSDGSIVYIPENFKIGKILLPKGLVLNKLSKIRAIADKGITLEGDTLVLTNDFFPFEIIAFSVKPDKMTFEVKKDEKVSSSESAAGGANSTGQGGSGSQINSEATKVLLRTVYSQLGIVYANVKTVQEKQIVGFMMTVVNNLIQNPSSPYRDQAGRVIAEYNKLTAEEKSDLKLAMLTYMDTDIALKLKDLFGL
;
A
#
# COMPACT_ATOMS: atom_id res chain seq x y z
N MET A 1 41.20 47.28 10.25
CA MET A 1 40.63 48.32 9.37
C MET A 1 40.02 47.63 8.14
N PHE A 2 38.72 47.37 8.15
CA PHE A 2 37.99 47.03 6.91
C PHE A 2 37.26 48.29 6.46
N GLY A 3 37.78 48.92 5.40
CA GLY A 3 37.20 50.13 4.82
C GLY A 3 35.90 49.79 4.10
N LEU A 4 34.76 50.07 4.73
CA LEU A 4 33.46 50.05 4.07
C LEU A 4 33.41 51.27 3.13
N LYS A 5 33.80 51.09 1.86
CA LYS A 5 33.55 52.07 0.81
C LYS A 5 32.03 52.27 0.73
N PHE A 6 31.56 53.48 0.99
CA PHE A 6 30.15 53.87 0.85
C PHE A 6 29.69 53.58 -0.58
N LEU A 7 28.92 52.50 -0.74
CA LEU A 7 28.21 52.18 -1.98
C LEU A 7 27.27 53.34 -2.31
N SER A 8 27.24 53.78 -3.57
CA SER A 8 26.32 54.84 -4.00
C SER A 8 24.88 54.47 -3.63
N LYS A 9 24.04 55.46 -3.29
CA LYS A 9 22.64 55.24 -2.83
C LYS A 9 21.85 54.28 -3.75
N LYS A 10 22.17 54.26 -5.05
CA LYS A 10 21.59 53.35 -6.04
C LYS A 10 22.05 51.89 -5.87
N VAL A 11 23.34 51.63 -5.63
CA VAL A 11 23.86 50.27 -5.43
C VAL A 11 23.45 49.73 -4.06
N LEU A 12 23.37 50.59 -3.04
CA LEU A 12 22.82 50.22 -1.73
C LEU A 12 21.33 49.83 -1.84
N GLY A 13 20.54 50.60 -2.60
CA GLY A 13 19.12 50.28 -2.85
C GLY A 13 18.92 48.96 -3.58
N VAL A 14 19.73 48.68 -4.62
CA VAL A 14 19.69 47.38 -5.34
C VAL A 14 20.11 46.22 -4.44
N SER A 15 21.15 46.39 -3.61
CA SER A 15 21.60 45.35 -2.67
C SER A 15 20.55 45.03 -1.61
N ILE A 16 19.84 46.04 -1.09
CA ILE A 16 18.75 45.86 -0.12
C ILE A 16 17.56 45.17 -0.80
N ALA A 17 17.18 45.58 -2.01
CA ALA A 17 16.10 44.95 -2.76
C ALA A 17 16.39 43.46 -3.05
N CYS A 18 17.62 43.12 -3.48
CA CYS A 18 18.03 41.74 -3.67
C CYS A 18 17.97 40.91 -2.38
N LEU A 19 18.38 41.49 -1.24
CA LEU A 19 18.31 40.83 0.06
C LEU A 19 16.86 40.60 0.50
N VAL A 20 15.96 41.56 0.28
CA VAL A 20 14.53 41.42 0.57
C VAL A 20 13.89 40.33 -0.30
N VAL A 21 14.19 40.30 -1.60
CA VAL A 21 13.72 39.25 -2.50
C VAL A 21 14.26 37.89 -2.07
N PHE A 22 15.53 37.81 -1.69
CA PHE A 22 16.15 36.57 -1.20
C PHE A 22 15.50 36.08 0.10
N VAL A 23 15.22 36.98 1.06
CA VAL A 23 14.49 36.65 2.30
C VAL A 23 13.06 36.21 2.01
N MET A 24 12.36 36.84 1.07
CA MET A 24 11.02 36.42 0.65
C MET A 24 11.03 35.03 -0.01
N ILE A 25 12.02 34.75 -0.87
CA ILE A 25 12.20 33.43 -1.48
C ILE A 25 12.49 32.38 -0.41
N ILE A 26 13.42 32.65 0.52
CA ILE A 26 13.71 31.71 1.62
C ILE A 26 12.46 31.50 2.48
N SER A 27 11.74 32.56 2.84
CA SER A 27 10.55 32.45 3.69
C SER A 27 9.44 31.64 3.02
N THR A 28 9.15 31.90 1.74
CA THR A 28 8.18 31.11 0.96
C THR A 28 8.61 29.66 0.78
N VAL A 29 9.90 29.41 0.51
CA VAL A 29 10.44 28.05 0.47
C VAL A 29 10.27 27.39 1.83
N THR A 30 10.66 28.00 2.94
CA THR A 30 10.49 27.39 4.27
C THR A 30 9.02 27.10 4.62
N ALA A 31 8.09 27.98 4.22
CA ALA A 31 6.66 27.81 4.45
C ALA A 31 6.04 26.68 3.61
N LEU A 32 6.62 26.35 2.45
CA LEU A 32 6.19 25.21 1.63
C LEU A 32 6.63 23.87 2.24
N TRP A 33 7.72 23.87 3.00
CA TRP A 33 8.29 22.68 3.63
C TRP A 33 7.69 22.42 5.02
N SER A 34 7.18 23.47 5.69
CA SER A 34 6.50 23.34 6.97
C SER A 34 5.05 22.87 6.78
N GLU A 35 4.79 21.62 7.11
CA GLU A 35 3.46 21.11 7.43
C GLU A 35 3.47 20.61 8.87
N ASP A 36 2.39 20.86 9.60
CA ASP A 36 2.23 20.30 10.93
C ASP A 36 2.05 18.79 10.82
N GLU A 37 2.84 18.04 11.58
CA GLU A 37 2.70 16.58 11.64
C GLU A 37 1.32 16.23 12.22
N PRO A 38 0.50 15.41 11.53
CA PRO A 38 -0.73 14.94 12.12
C PRO A 38 -0.40 14.10 13.35
N ALA A 39 -0.96 14.50 14.49
CA ALA A 39 -0.83 13.76 15.73
C ALA A 39 -1.75 12.53 15.68
N PHE A 40 -1.17 11.35 15.46
CA PHE A 40 -1.89 10.10 15.56
C PHE A 40 -1.67 9.45 16.92
N GLN A 41 -2.69 8.74 17.40
CA GLN A 41 -2.62 8.03 18.67
C GLN A 41 -1.72 6.79 18.54
N THR A 42 -1.06 6.44 19.63
CA THR A 42 -0.26 5.21 19.78
C THR A 42 -0.68 4.50 21.07
N VAL A 43 -0.69 3.17 21.02
CA VAL A 43 -0.96 2.27 22.16
C VAL A 43 0.31 1.53 22.60
N SER A 44 0.26 0.84 23.75
CA SER A 44 1.40 0.06 24.24
C SER A 44 1.78 -1.08 23.29
N VAL A 45 3.08 -1.21 22.98
CA VAL A 45 3.63 -2.25 22.07
C VAL A 45 3.56 -3.66 22.68
N THR A 46 3.38 -3.78 24.00
CA THR A 46 3.34 -5.08 24.71
C THR A 46 2.15 -5.94 24.30
N GLU A 47 0.96 -5.34 24.19
CA GLU A 47 -0.27 -6.03 23.83
C GLU A 47 -0.21 -6.54 22.38
N MET A 48 0.40 -5.76 21.49
CA MET A 48 0.63 -6.16 20.10
C MET A 48 1.60 -7.35 20.00
N ALA A 49 2.68 -7.34 20.77
CA ALA A 49 3.66 -8.43 20.79
C ALA A 49 3.03 -9.75 21.26
N ASP A 50 2.15 -9.71 22.26
CA ASP A 50 1.42 -10.89 22.75
C ASP A 50 0.43 -11.43 21.70
N LYS A 51 -0.31 -10.55 21.01
CA LYS A 51 -1.17 -10.95 19.88
C LYS A 51 -0.37 -11.65 18.78
N VAL A 52 0.78 -11.10 18.40
CA VAL A 52 1.68 -11.70 17.39
C VAL A 52 2.20 -13.06 17.85
N LYS A 53 2.64 -13.18 19.11
CA LYS A 53 3.15 -14.45 19.64
C LYS A 53 2.08 -15.54 19.66
N ASN A 54 0.84 -15.20 20.00
CA ASN A 54 -0.27 -16.15 20.04
C ASN A 54 -0.68 -16.60 18.63
N ILE A 55 -0.82 -15.66 17.68
CA ILE A 55 -1.25 -16.01 16.32
C ILE A 55 -0.21 -16.87 15.59
N LYS A 56 1.10 -16.68 15.86
CA LYS A 56 2.14 -17.56 15.30
C LYS A 56 1.96 -19.03 15.70
N LYS A 57 1.49 -19.29 16.92
CA LYS A 57 1.29 -20.65 17.43
C LYS A 57 0.02 -21.31 16.90
N GLN A 58 -1.03 -20.51 16.73
CA GLN A 58 -2.36 -21.03 16.40
C GLN A 58 -2.63 -21.00 14.89
N GLY A 59 -1.98 -20.08 14.17
CA GLY A 59 -2.43 -19.66 12.84
C GLY A 59 -3.77 -18.92 12.89
N GLY A 60 -4.27 -18.52 11.73
CA GLY A 60 -5.57 -17.87 11.59
C GLY A 60 -5.49 -16.35 11.44
N THR A 61 -6.58 -15.66 11.77
CA THR A 61 -6.73 -14.22 11.48
C THR A 61 -6.35 -13.35 12.67
N ILE A 62 -5.52 -12.34 12.43
CA ILE A 62 -5.20 -11.27 13.37
C ILE A 62 -5.57 -9.91 12.77
N GLU A 63 -6.14 -9.05 13.60
CA GLU A 63 -6.46 -7.67 13.24
C GLU A 63 -5.63 -6.70 14.07
N PHE A 64 -5.08 -5.70 13.41
CA PHE A 64 -4.40 -4.57 14.03
C PHE A 64 -5.15 -3.29 13.68
N SER A 65 -5.53 -2.54 14.71
CA SER A 65 -6.07 -1.19 14.57
C SER A 65 -5.00 -0.23 14.02
N GLN A 66 -5.44 0.91 13.49
CA GLN A 66 -4.54 1.97 13.03
C GLN A 66 -3.56 2.40 14.13
N ASP A 67 -3.99 2.49 15.38
CA ASP A 67 -3.13 2.93 16.49
C ASP A 67 -2.06 1.88 16.81
N GLU A 68 -2.39 0.59 16.71
CA GLU A 68 -1.42 -0.51 16.85
C GLU A 68 -0.39 -0.50 15.69
N ILE A 69 -0.84 -0.24 14.45
CA ILE A 69 0.07 -0.07 13.31
C ILE A 69 1.00 1.13 13.52
N ASN A 70 0.47 2.25 14.00
CA ASN A 70 1.25 3.45 14.30
C ASN A 70 2.27 3.21 15.42
N SER A 71 1.90 2.45 16.45
CA SER A 71 2.84 2.03 17.50
C SER A 71 3.97 1.14 16.95
N ALA A 72 3.66 0.19 16.06
CA ALA A 72 4.68 -0.65 15.43
C ALA A 72 5.63 0.16 14.54
N MET A 73 5.10 1.10 13.77
CA MET A 73 5.89 2.01 12.94
C MET A 73 6.79 2.91 13.77
N ALA A 74 6.26 3.51 14.84
CA ALA A 74 7.03 4.32 15.76
C ALA A 74 8.15 3.51 16.42
N PHE A 75 7.85 2.28 16.89
CA PHE A 75 8.85 1.38 17.46
C PHE A 75 9.93 0.98 16.45
N TYR A 76 9.54 0.68 15.21
CA TYR A 76 10.50 0.42 14.12
C TYR A 76 11.41 1.62 13.88
N CYS A 77 10.84 2.83 13.83
CA CYS A 77 11.60 4.07 13.67
C CYS A 77 12.59 4.28 14.82
N GLU A 78 12.13 4.13 16.06
CA GLU A 78 12.98 4.27 17.25
C GLU A 78 14.10 3.24 17.27
N LYS A 79 13.82 1.95 17.03
CA LYS A 79 14.83 0.88 17.18
C LYS A 79 15.72 0.69 15.97
N LYS A 80 15.25 0.98 14.76
CA LYS A 80 15.96 0.64 13.51
C LYS A 80 16.38 1.86 12.70
N LEU A 81 15.81 3.03 12.94
CA LEU A 81 16.12 4.28 12.23
C LEU A 81 16.77 5.34 13.14
N GLN A 82 17.15 4.99 14.37
CA GLN A 82 17.94 5.83 15.29
C GLN A 82 19.24 6.38 14.68
N SER A 83 19.77 5.73 13.63
CA SER A 83 20.94 6.18 12.87
C SER A 83 20.66 7.34 11.91
N VAL A 84 19.39 7.75 11.76
CA VAL A 84 18.96 8.82 10.87
C VAL A 84 18.60 10.06 11.70
N PRO A 85 19.55 10.97 11.98
CA PRO A 85 19.42 12.00 13.01
C PRO A 85 18.37 13.07 12.72
N TYR A 86 17.83 13.09 11.50
CA TYR A 86 16.84 14.05 11.05
C TYR A 86 15.42 13.50 11.02
N LEU A 87 15.15 12.24 11.38
CA LEU A 87 13.78 11.70 11.45
C LEU A 87 13.22 11.86 12.85
N THR A 88 12.00 12.39 12.96
CA THR A 88 11.31 12.64 14.23
C THR A 88 10.17 11.68 14.49
N GLY A 89 9.58 11.09 13.44
CA GLY A 89 8.48 10.16 13.59
C GLY A 89 8.08 9.47 12.29
N LEU A 90 7.37 8.36 12.43
CA LEU A 90 6.74 7.61 11.35
C LEU A 90 5.33 7.25 11.79
N THR A 91 4.33 7.70 11.05
CA THR A 91 2.92 7.43 11.31
C THR A 91 2.17 7.13 10.03
N SER A 92 0.97 6.60 10.17
CA SER A 92 0.11 6.24 9.06
C SER A 92 -1.36 6.50 9.35
N LYS A 93 -2.11 6.62 8.26
CA LYS A 93 -3.57 6.63 8.26
C LYS A 93 -4.08 5.59 7.28
N LEU A 94 -5.03 4.79 7.73
CA LEU A 94 -5.61 3.72 6.94
C LEU A 94 -6.82 4.22 6.16
N GLY A 95 -6.93 3.74 4.92
CA GLY A 95 -8.07 3.96 4.05
C GLY A 95 -8.58 2.62 3.51
N LYS A 96 -9.61 2.67 2.65
CA LYS A 96 -10.09 1.45 1.99
C LYS A 96 -9.04 0.94 1.00
N ASN A 97 -8.36 -0.16 1.32
CA ASN A 97 -7.20 -0.70 0.57
C ASN A 97 -6.06 0.31 0.37
N ARG A 98 -5.99 1.35 1.20
CA ARG A 98 -5.06 2.47 1.05
C ARG A 98 -4.31 2.72 2.34
N ILE A 99 -3.12 3.26 2.21
CA ILE A 99 -2.34 3.79 3.32
C ILE A 99 -1.78 5.16 2.94
N GLU A 100 -1.92 6.10 3.86
CA GLU A 100 -1.17 7.35 3.88
C GLU A 100 -0.04 7.19 4.90
N ILE A 101 1.20 7.45 4.51
CA ILE A 101 2.39 7.35 5.36
C ILE A 101 2.98 8.74 5.52
N PHE A 102 3.23 9.13 6.76
CA PHE A 102 3.81 10.41 7.13
C PHE A 102 5.13 10.16 7.85
N VAL A 103 6.21 10.75 7.33
CA VAL A 103 7.53 10.69 7.96
C VAL A 103 7.93 12.09 8.36
N GLY A 104 7.95 12.33 9.66
CA GLY A 104 8.41 13.58 10.25
C GLY A 104 9.93 13.68 10.25
N GLY A 105 10.45 14.89 10.05
CA GLY A 105 11.87 15.13 10.23
C GLY A 105 12.26 16.58 10.53
N THR A 106 13.48 16.75 11.02
CA THR A 106 14.08 18.07 11.28
C THR A 106 15.52 18.12 10.75
N ILE A 107 15.81 19.09 9.88
CA ILE A 107 17.17 19.42 9.43
C ILE A 107 17.72 20.53 10.33
N GLY A 108 18.82 20.24 11.04
CA GLY A 108 19.28 21.06 12.15
C GLY A 108 18.23 21.10 13.27
N GLN A 109 18.24 22.11 14.14
CA GLN A 109 17.18 22.31 15.14
C GLN A 109 16.03 23.21 14.62
N LYS A 110 16.01 23.55 13.33
CA LYS A 110 15.23 24.70 12.82
C LYS A 110 14.28 24.39 11.67
N ILE A 111 14.61 23.45 10.78
CA ILE A 111 13.80 23.20 9.58
C ILE A 111 13.05 21.89 9.77
N LYS A 112 11.77 21.98 10.12
CA LYS A 112 10.86 20.84 10.13
C LYS A 112 10.43 20.53 8.69
N PHE A 113 10.35 19.26 8.36
CA PHE A 113 9.80 18.78 7.11
C PHE A 113 8.97 17.53 7.36
N GLN A 114 8.01 17.29 6.47
CA GLN A 114 7.23 16.06 6.47
C GLN A 114 7.34 15.41 5.09
N LEU A 115 7.74 14.15 5.04
CA LEU A 115 7.57 13.33 3.85
C LEU A 115 6.19 12.67 3.90
N TYR A 116 5.53 12.65 2.76
CA TYR A 116 4.23 12.02 2.60
C TYR A 116 4.28 11.00 1.47
N SER A 117 3.64 9.86 1.67
CA SER A 117 3.39 8.87 0.63
C SER A 117 1.96 8.35 0.74
N GLU A 118 1.22 8.35 -0.36
CA GLU A 118 -0.10 7.73 -0.45
C GLU A 118 -0.07 6.61 -1.48
N GLY A 119 -0.70 5.48 -1.19
CA GLY A 119 -0.85 4.42 -2.16
C GLY A 119 -1.76 3.29 -1.74
N TYR A 120 -1.91 2.33 -2.63
CA TYR A 120 -2.69 1.13 -2.40
C TYR A 120 -1.85 0.01 -1.78
N LEU A 121 -2.48 -0.79 -0.93
CA LEU A 121 -1.91 -2.01 -0.37
C LEU A 121 -2.76 -3.21 -0.80
N PHE A 122 -2.10 -4.28 -1.22
CA PHE A 122 -2.74 -5.55 -1.58
C PHE A 122 -1.80 -6.71 -1.28
N TYR A 123 -2.35 -7.91 -1.34
CA TYR A 123 -1.63 -9.15 -1.15
C TYR A 123 -1.53 -9.89 -2.49
N SER A 124 -0.31 -10.27 -2.88
CA SER A 124 -0.03 -11.09 -4.06
C SER A 124 1.16 -11.98 -3.78
N ASP A 125 1.05 -13.26 -4.16
CA ASP A 125 2.18 -14.19 -4.18
C ASP A 125 3.01 -14.24 -2.89
N GLY A 126 2.35 -14.34 -1.73
CA GLY A 126 3.05 -14.42 -0.45
C GLY A 126 3.55 -13.08 0.09
N SER A 127 3.27 -11.97 -0.59
CA SER A 127 3.85 -10.66 -0.28
C SER A 127 2.77 -9.58 -0.18
N ILE A 128 3.04 -8.54 0.61
CA ILE A 128 2.26 -7.31 0.60
C ILE A 128 2.87 -6.36 -0.41
N VAL A 129 2.06 -5.91 -1.36
CA VAL A 129 2.51 -5.00 -2.40
C VAL A 129 1.92 -3.62 -2.16
N TYR A 130 2.78 -2.61 -2.19
CA TYR A 130 2.45 -1.21 -2.10
C TYR A 130 2.65 -0.52 -3.45
N ILE A 131 1.59 0.07 -3.99
CA ILE A 131 1.66 0.91 -5.19
C ILE A 131 1.53 2.37 -4.75
N PRO A 132 2.63 3.13 -4.74
CA PRO A 132 2.57 4.57 -4.47
C PRO A 132 1.89 5.31 -5.64
N GLU A 133 0.98 6.21 -5.28
CA GLU A 133 0.31 7.15 -6.17
C GLU A 133 0.86 8.57 -6.02
N ASN A 134 1.10 9.01 -4.78
CA ASN A 134 1.49 10.39 -4.49
C ASN A 134 2.64 10.45 -3.49
N PHE A 135 3.58 11.35 -3.75
CA PHE A 135 4.67 11.67 -2.85
C PHE A 135 4.71 13.17 -2.61
N LYS A 136 4.91 13.62 -1.37
CA LYS A 136 5.12 15.03 -1.07
C LYS A 136 6.25 15.25 -0.07
N ILE A 137 6.78 16.46 -0.10
CA ILE A 137 7.60 17.02 0.97
C ILE A 137 6.99 18.35 1.42
N GLY A 138 6.40 18.35 2.62
CA GLY A 138 5.38 19.33 2.99
C GLY A 138 4.33 19.44 1.89
N LYS A 139 4.11 20.67 1.40
CA LYS A 139 3.10 20.97 0.37
C LYS A 139 3.57 20.69 -1.06
N ILE A 140 4.82 20.30 -1.26
CA ILE A 140 5.43 20.14 -2.58
C ILE A 140 5.22 18.71 -3.06
N LEU A 141 4.44 18.51 -4.13
CA LEU A 141 4.35 17.21 -4.80
C LEU A 141 5.69 16.84 -5.45
N LEU A 142 6.11 15.60 -5.24
CA LEU A 142 7.33 15.04 -5.80
C LEU A 142 7.01 14.11 -6.97
N PRO A 143 7.75 14.20 -8.09
CA PRO A 143 7.59 13.24 -9.18
C PRO A 143 7.88 11.81 -8.71
N LYS A 144 6.94 10.89 -8.95
CA LYS A 144 7.06 9.47 -8.58
C LYS A 144 8.39 8.85 -9.02
N GLY A 145 8.76 9.00 -10.29
CA GLY A 145 10.00 8.45 -10.83
C GLY A 145 11.26 8.98 -10.14
N LEU A 146 11.25 10.23 -9.65
CA LEU A 146 12.38 10.79 -8.89
C LEU A 146 12.52 10.07 -7.54
N VAL A 147 11.42 9.89 -6.82
CA VAL A 147 11.41 9.21 -5.51
C VAL A 147 11.82 7.74 -5.68
N LEU A 148 11.21 7.02 -6.62
CA LEU A 148 11.51 5.61 -6.86
C LEU A 148 12.96 5.37 -7.30
N ASN A 149 13.52 6.25 -8.15
CA ASN A 149 14.94 6.18 -8.54
C ASN A 149 15.89 6.49 -7.37
N LYS A 150 15.45 7.26 -6.37
CA LYS A 150 16.23 7.42 -5.14
C LYS A 150 16.11 6.19 -4.25
N LEU A 151 14.91 5.63 -4.09
CA LEU A 151 14.68 4.41 -3.32
C LEU A 151 15.46 3.22 -3.89
N SER A 152 15.47 3.01 -5.20
CA SER A 152 16.18 1.91 -5.85
C SER A 152 17.70 1.89 -5.56
N LYS A 153 18.28 3.04 -5.21
CA LYS A 153 19.70 3.19 -4.90
C LYS A 153 20.01 2.91 -3.42
N ILE A 154 19.00 2.80 -2.57
CA ILE A 154 19.16 2.48 -1.15
C ILE A 154 19.32 0.97 -1.03
N ARG A 155 20.58 0.51 -0.98
CA ARG A 155 20.92 -0.92 -0.85
C ARG A 155 20.24 -1.61 0.33
N ALA A 156 19.93 -0.88 1.41
CA ALA A 156 19.30 -1.40 2.61
C ALA A 156 17.81 -1.79 2.45
N ILE A 157 17.18 -1.52 1.29
CA ILE A 157 15.79 -1.92 1.01
C ILE A 157 15.74 -3.44 0.80
N ALA A 158 16.62 -3.98 -0.07
CA ALA A 158 16.64 -5.40 -0.43
C ALA A 158 16.97 -6.35 0.75
N ASP A 159 17.89 -5.97 1.63
CA ASP A 159 18.35 -6.82 2.75
C ASP A 159 17.31 -7.00 3.88
N LYS A 160 16.11 -6.40 3.76
CA LYS A 160 15.11 -6.34 4.83
C LYS A 160 13.73 -6.84 4.42
N GLY A 161 13.65 -7.66 3.37
CA GLY A 161 12.38 -8.18 2.87
C GLY A 161 11.53 -7.14 2.16
N ILE A 162 12.14 -6.06 1.64
CA ILE A 162 11.46 -5.09 0.78
C ILE A 162 12.18 -5.07 -0.57
N THR A 163 11.46 -5.23 -1.66
CA THR A 163 12.00 -5.08 -3.02
C THR A 163 11.26 -3.99 -3.77
N LEU A 164 11.94 -3.35 -4.72
CA LEU A 164 11.32 -2.42 -5.66
C LEU A 164 11.20 -3.12 -7.01
N GLU A 165 9.97 -3.38 -7.44
CA GLU A 165 9.65 -4.02 -8.71
C GLU A 165 8.94 -3.01 -9.60
N GLY A 166 9.71 -2.41 -10.51
CA GLY A 166 9.28 -1.28 -11.32
C GLY A 166 8.79 -0.13 -10.45
N ASP A 167 7.46 0.06 -10.46
CA ASP A 167 6.76 1.16 -9.80
C ASP A 167 6.13 0.77 -8.46
N THR A 168 6.45 -0.42 -7.95
CA THR A 168 5.80 -1.06 -6.80
C THR A 168 6.82 -1.48 -5.76
N LEU A 169 6.47 -1.34 -4.48
CA LEU A 169 7.26 -1.84 -3.36
C LEU A 169 6.64 -3.15 -2.88
N VAL A 170 7.41 -4.22 -2.89
CA VAL A 170 6.97 -5.56 -2.49
C VAL A 170 7.61 -5.88 -1.14
N LEU A 171 6.76 -6.09 -0.12
CA LEU A 171 7.15 -6.51 1.21
C LEU A 171 6.96 -8.02 1.30
N THR A 172 8.05 -8.76 1.27
CA THR A 172 8.05 -10.22 1.35
C THR A 172 7.77 -10.69 2.78
N ASN A 173 7.51 -11.98 2.94
CA ASN A 173 7.34 -12.58 4.27
C ASN A 173 8.54 -12.36 5.19
N ASP A 174 9.75 -12.13 4.66
CA ASP A 174 10.96 -11.84 5.47
C ASP A 174 10.86 -10.51 6.22
N PHE A 175 10.02 -9.59 5.76
CA PHE A 175 9.76 -8.32 6.46
C PHE A 175 8.95 -8.55 7.74
N PHE A 176 8.11 -9.59 7.77
CA PHE A 176 7.17 -9.84 8.85
C PHE A 176 7.70 -10.93 9.80
N PRO A 177 7.36 -10.85 11.10
CA PRO A 177 7.76 -11.89 12.05
C PRO A 177 6.95 -13.20 11.90
N PHE A 178 6.11 -13.32 10.87
CA PHE A 178 5.22 -14.45 10.59
C PHE A 178 4.92 -14.58 9.10
N GLU A 179 4.54 -15.78 8.65
CA GLU A 179 4.17 -16.05 7.25
C GLU A 179 2.72 -15.64 7.01
N ILE A 180 2.51 -14.73 6.06
CA ILE A 180 1.19 -14.19 5.69
C ILE A 180 0.59 -15.06 4.58
N ILE A 181 -0.67 -15.44 4.70
CA ILE A 181 -1.47 -16.19 3.71
C ILE A 181 -2.48 -15.27 3.00
N ALA A 182 -2.99 -14.27 3.71
CA ALA A 182 -3.88 -13.26 3.14
C ALA A 182 -3.73 -11.95 3.92
N PHE A 183 -4.02 -10.84 3.27
CA PHE A 183 -3.96 -9.53 3.88
C PHE A 183 -5.02 -8.59 3.29
N SER A 184 -5.59 -7.71 4.13
CA SER A 184 -6.53 -6.68 3.70
C SER A 184 -6.45 -5.43 4.56
N VAL A 185 -6.84 -4.29 3.99
CA VAL A 185 -6.84 -2.99 4.68
C VAL A 185 -8.22 -2.35 4.61
N LYS A 186 -8.71 -1.93 5.77
CA LYS A 186 -9.94 -1.16 5.95
C LYS A 186 -9.60 0.20 6.58
N PRO A 187 -10.52 1.19 6.57
CA PRO A 187 -10.25 2.56 7.04
C PRO A 187 -9.75 2.71 8.49
N ASP A 188 -9.77 1.66 9.29
CA ASP A 188 -9.42 1.66 10.72
C ASP A 188 -8.52 0.48 11.13
N LYS A 189 -8.31 -0.50 10.26
CA LYS A 189 -7.57 -1.72 10.60
C LYS A 189 -6.92 -2.42 9.41
N MET A 190 -5.86 -3.14 9.72
CA MET A 190 -5.25 -4.14 8.85
C MET A 190 -5.54 -5.53 9.37
N THR A 191 -5.95 -6.43 8.48
CA THR A 191 -6.22 -7.83 8.81
C THR A 191 -5.20 -8.71 8.11
N PHE A 192 -4.57 -9.60 8.85
CA PHE A 192 -3.62 -10.59 8.35
C PHE A 192 -4.17 -11.99 8.64
N GLU A 193 -4.11 -12.88 7.66
CA GLU A 193 -4.24 -14.31 7.86
C GLU A 193 -2.85 -14.91 7.92
N VAL A 194 -2.55 -15.61 9.00
CA VAL A 194 -1.21 -16.05 9.36
C VAL A 194 -1.15 -17.56 9.36
N LYS A 195 -0.09 -18.11 8.76
CA LYS A 195 0.18 -19.54 8.82
C LYS A 195 0.69 -19.93 10.20
N LYS A 196 0.22 -21.07 10.68
CA LYS A 196 0.75 -21.68 11.90
C LYS A 196 2.22 -22.03 11.72
N ASP A 197 3.05 -21.62 12.67
CA ASP A 197 4.47 -21.93 12.71
C ASP A 197 4.66 -23.34 13.30
N GLU A 198 4.89 -24.33 12.44
CA GLU A 198 5.01 -25.75 12.85
C GLU A 198 6.16 -25.98 13.83
N LYS A 199 7.20 -25.12 13.82
CA LYS A 199 8.37 -25.23 14.71
C LYS A 199 8.10 -24.88 16.17
N VAL A 200 6.93 -24.31 16.50
CA VAL A 200 6.58 -23.90 17.87
C VAL A 200 5.66 -24.92 18.57
N SER A 201 5.23 -25.96 17.85
CA SER A 201 4.12 -26.82 18.26
C SER A 201 4.55 -28.27 18.50
N SER A 202 5.48 -28.51 19.42
CA SER A 202 5.72 -29.85 19.97
C SER A 202 5.58 -29.88 21.50
N SER A 203 4.34 -29.76 21.97
CA SER A 203 3.85 -30.46 23.15
C SER A 203 2.31 -30.44 23.16
N GLU A 204 1.75 -31.66 23.17
CA GLU A 204 0.38 -32.07 23.55
C GLU A 204 -0.78 -32.05 22.53
N SER A 205 -0.90 -33.21 21.85
CA SER A 205 -2.00 -34.20 21.94
C SER A 205 -3.45 -33.86 21.56
N ALA A 206 -3.81 -34.32 20.35
CA ALA A 206 -4.87 -35.28 19.98
C ALA A 206 -6.28 -35.29 20.64
N ALA A 207 -7.30 -35.20 19.78
CA ALA A 207 -8.57 -35.98 19.67
C ALA A 207 -9.70 -35.05 19.17
N GLY A 208 -10.64 -35.38 18.27
CA GLY A 208 -11.03 -36.57 17.52
C GLY A 208 -12.14 -36.12 16.52
N GLY A 209 -12.33 -36.86 15.43
CA GLY A 209 -13.23 -36.47 14.33
C GLY A 209 -14.72 -36.79 14.53
N ALA A 210 -15.55 -36.30 13.61
CA ALA A 210 -16.65 -37.04 12.95
C ALA A 210 -17.36 -36.17 11.90
N ASN A 211 -17.85 -36.87 10.88
CA ASN A 211 -18.36 -36.43 9.57
C ASN A 211 -19.87 -36.09 9.61
N SER A 212 -20.40 -35.31 8.66
CA SER A 212 -21.73 -35.56 8.06
C SER A 212 -21.99 -34.74 6.77
N THR A 213 -22.55 -35.45 5.81
CA THR A 213 -23.00 -35.05 4.45
C THR A 213 -24.41 -34.44 4.43
N GLY A 214 -24.68 -33.54 3.47
CA GLY A 214 -26.03 -33.10 3.07
C GLY A 214 -26.04 -32.20 1.82
N GLN A 215 -26.83 -32.56 0.82
CA GLN A 215 -26.87 -32.04 -0.56
C GLN A 215 -28.13 -31.17 -0.81
N GLY A 216 -28.02 -30.06 -1.55
CA GLY A 216 -29.15 -29.41 -2.23
C GLY A 216 -29.08 -27.89 -2.50
N GLY A 217 -28.96 -27.49 -3.77
CA GLY A 217 -29.56 -26.25 -4.34
C GLY A 217 -28.67 -25.02 -4.54
N SER A 218 -28.23 -24.79 -5.80
CA SER A 218 -27.67 -23.61 -6.52
C SER A 218 -26.91 -22.44 -5.84
N GLY A 219 -26.99 -22.22 -4.53
CA GLY A 219 -26.07 -21.33 -3.78
C GLY A 219 -24.78 -22.03 -3.35
N SER A 220 -24.74 -23.37 -3.45
CA SER A 220 -23.65 -24.20 -2.92
C SER A 220 -22.39 -24.22 -3.81
N GLN A 221 -22.53 -24.04 -5.12
CA GLN A 221 -21.38 -24.07 -6.05
C GLN A 221 -20.56 -22.77 -6.03
N ILE A 222 -21.20 -21.61 -5.86
CA ILE A 222 -20.54 -20.31 -5.86
C ILE A 222 -19.62 -20.16 -4.62
N ASN A 223 -19.97 -20.81 -3.51
CA ASN A 223 -19.15 -20.83 -2.29
C ASN A 223 -18.23 -22.07 -2.18
N SER A 224 -18.03 -22.82 -3.27
CA SER A 224 -17.11 -23.96 -3.28
C SER A 224 -15.65 -23.51 -3.32
N GLU A 225 -14.75 -24.31 -2.74
CA GLU A 225 -13.30 -24.03 -2.79
C GLU A 225 -12.79 -23.99 -4.23
N ALA A 226 -13.38 -24.79 -5.14
CA ALA A 226 -13.07 -24.74 -6.56
C ALA A 226 -13.39 -23.36 -7.18
N THR A 227 -14.52 -22.75 -6.83
CA THR A 227 -14.87 -21.40 -7.30
C THR A 227 -13.93 -20.35 -6.73
N LYS A 228 -13.52 -20.47 -5.46
CA LYS A 228 -12.52 -19.58 -4.85
C LYS A 228 -11.16 -19.71 -5.53
N VAL A 229 -10.75 -20.92 -5.92
CA VAL A 229 -9.53 -21.14 -6.69
C VAL A 229 -9.62 -20.43 -8.04
N LEU A 230 -10.71 -20.61 -8.81
CA LEU A 230 -10.91 -19.92 -10.09
C LEU A 230 -10.87 -18.39 -9.94
N LEU A 231 -11.54 -17.85 -8.91
CA LEU A 231 -11.53 -16.41 -8.63
C LEU A 231 -10.13 -15.91 -8.26
N ARG A 232 -9.36 -16.64 -7.45
CA ARG A 232 -7.96 -16.31 -7.13
C ARG A 232 -7.08 -16.35 -8.38
N THR A 233 -7.29 -17.31 -9.27
CA THR A 233 -6.57 -17.38 -10.55
C THR A 233 -6.86 -16.15 -11.40
N VAL A 234 -8.12 -15.76 -11.55
CA VAL A 234 -8.47 -14.54 -12.29
C VAL A 234 -7.94 -13.28 -11.61
N TYR A 235 -7.97 -13.21 -10.28
CA TYR A 235 -7.40 -12.09 -9.54
C TYR A 235 -5.90 -11.92 -9.80
N SER A 236 -5.14 -13.03 -9.80
CA SER A 236 -3.70 -13.04 -10.13
C SER A 236 -3.45 -12.62 -11.58
N GLN A 237 -4.20 -13.17 -12.54
CA GLN A 237 -4.08 -12.82 -13.96
C GLN A 237 -4.39 -11.34 -14.21
N LEU A 238 -5.38 -10.77 -13.51
CA LEU A 238 -5.66 -9.34 -13.57
C LEU A 238 -4.50 -8.49 -13.02
N GLY A 239 -3.75 -8.99 -12.03
CA GLY A 239 -2.50 -8.35 -11.58
C GLY A 239 -1.45 -8.25 -12.69
N ILE A 240 -1.32 -9.30 -13.51
CA ILE A 240 -0.41 -9.30 -14.67
C ILE A 240 -0.92 -8.32 -15.74
N VAL A 241 -2.22 -8.33 -16.03
CA VAL A 241 -2.84 -7.36 -16.95
C VAL A 241 -2.57 -5.93 -16.47
N TYR A 242 -2.77 -5.66 -15.17
CA TYR A 242 -2.55 -4.34 -14.57
C TYR A 242 -1.11 -3.84 -14.77
N ALA A 243 -0.14 -4.74 -14.65
CA ALA A 243 1.27 -4.42 -14.86
C ALA A 243 1.61 -4.10 -16.33
N ASN A 244 0.86 -4.67 -17.28
CA ASN A 244 1.18 -4.61 -18.72
C ASN A 244 0.30 -3.66 -19.54
N VAL A 245 -0.72 -3.05 -18.95
CA VAL A 245 -1.49 -1.97 -19.58
C VAL A 245 -0.76 -0.62 -19.49
N LYS A 246 -0.98 0.26 -20.47
CA LYS A 246 -0.12 1.43 -20.72
C LYS A 246 -0.61 2.67 -19.99
N THR A 247 -1.91 2.86 -19.91
CA THR A 247 -2.53 4.11 -19.46
C THR A 247 -3.09 4.00 -18.05
N VAL A 248 -3.31 5.15 -17.41
CA VAL A 248 -3.89 5.24 -16.06
C VAL A 248 -5.34 4.74 -16.08
N GLN A 249 -6.08 5.02 -17.15
CA GLN A 249 -7.48 4.66 -17.32
C GLN A 249 -7.65 3.14 -17.46
N GLU A 250 -6.76 2.47 -18.20
CA GLU A 250 -6.74 1.01 -18.29
C GLU A 250 -6.40 0.38 -16.93
N LYS A 251 -5.39 0.91 -16.23
CA LYS A 251 -5.02 0.45 -14.87
C LYS A 251 -6.16 0.60 -13.89
N GLN A 252 -6.89 1.72 -13.94
CA GLN A 252 -8.05 1.97 -13.10
C GLN A 252 -9.16 0.93 -13.33
N ILE A 253 -9.44 0.58 -14.59
CA ILE A 253 -10.44 -0.44 -14.95
C ILE A 253 -10.01 -1.81 -14.42
N VAL A 254 -8.75 -2.20 -14.64
CA VAL A 254 -8.23 -3.49 -14.15
C VAL A 254 -8.25 -3.54 -12.62
N GLY A 255 -7.89 -2.45 -11.94
CA GLY A 255 -7.99 -2.34 -10.48
C GLY A 255 -9.43 -2.47 -9.96
N PHE A 256 -10.42 -1.94 -10.68
CA PHE A 256 -11.83 -2.17 -10.36
C PHE A 256 -12.24 -3.63 -10.58
N MET A 257 -11.81 -4.27 -11.67
CA MET A 257 -12.05 -5.70 -11.90
C MET A 257 -11.46 -6.55 -10.76
N MET A 258 -10.21 -6.29 -10.36
CA MET A 258 -9.57 -6.94 -9.21
C MET A 258 -10.38 -6.75 -7.93
N THR A 259 -10.91 -5.55 -7.71
CA THR A 259 -11.77 -5.26 -6.54
C THR A 259 -13.04 -6.11 -6.55
N VAL A 260 -13.71 -6.23 -7.71
CA VAL A 260 -14.92 -7.06 -7.84
C VAL A 260 -14.60 -8.52 -7.56
N VAL A 261 -13.53 -9.04 -8.16
CA VAL A 261 -13.11 -10.44 -7.97
C VAL A 261 -12.71 -10.69 -6.52
N ASN A 262 -11.97 -9.79 -5.88
CA ASN A 262 -11.62 -9.91 -4.46
C ASN A 262 -12.86 -9.89 -3.57
N ASN A 263 -13.83 -9.02 -3.84
CA ASN A 263 -15.10 -9.02 -3.11
C ASN A 263 -15.84 -10.36 -3.25
N LEU A 264 -15.80 -10.99 -4.43
CA LEU A 264 -16.37 -12.32 -4.66
C LEU A 264 -15.61 -13.44 -3.94
N ILE A 265 -14.27 -13.33 -3.82
CA ILE A 265 -13.46 -14.26 -3.03
C ILE A 265 -13.85 -14.20 -1.56
N GLN A 266 -14.02 -12.98 -1.03
CA GLN A 266 -14.34 -12.72 0.38
C GLN A 266 -15.79 -13.01 0.73
N ASN A 267 -16.71 -12.63 -0.16
CA ASN A 267 -18.15 -12.86 -0.02
C ASN A 267 -18.77 -13.11 -1.41
N PRO A 268 -18.99 -14.38 -1.80
CA PRO A 268 -19.54 -14.69 -3.11
C PRO A 268 -20.99 -14.19 -3.33
N SER A 269 -21.70 -13.83 -2.25
CA SER A 269 -23.03 -13.21 -2.30
C SER A 269 -22.98 -11.67 -2.34
N SER A 270 -21.79 -11.07 -2.42
CA SER A 270 -21.61 -9.63 -2.60
C SER A 270 -22.36 -9.15 -3.84
N PRO A 271 -22.99 -7.96 -3.84
CA PRO A 271 -23.70 -7.43 -5.00
C PRO A 271 -22.71 -7.01 -6.11
N TYR A 272 -22.18 -8.00 -6.83
CA TYR A 272 -21.15 -7.82 -7.85
C TYR A 272 -21.71 -7.22 -9.15
N ARG A 273 -23.02 -7.36 -9.43
CA ARG A 273 -23.65 -6.84 -10.65
C ARG A 273 -23.55 -5.32 -10.77
N ASP A 274 -23.82 -4.60 -9.68
CA ASP A 274 -23.70 -3.13 -9.65
C ASP A 274 -22.24 -2.69 -9.81
N GLN A 275 -21.30 -3.46 -9.26
CA GLN A 275 -19.87 -3.17 -9.35
C GLN A 275 -19.33 -3.47 -10.75
N ALA A 276 -19.78 -4.56 -11.39
CA ALA A 276 -19.50 -4.87 -12.79
C ALA A 276 -20.07 -3.79 -13.72
N GLY A 277 -21.26 -3.26 -13.42
CA GLY A 277 -21.83 -2.11 -14.14
C GLY A 277 -20.90 -0.89 -14.14
N ARG A 278 -20.18 -0.62 -13.05
CA ARG A 278 -19.18 0.46 -12.98
C ARG A 278 -17.96 0.16 -13.85
N VAL A 279 -17.46 -1.09 -13.86
CA VAL A 279 -16.37 -1.51 -14.74
C VAL A 279 -16.75 -1.26 -16.21
N ILE A 280 -17.97 -1.62 -16.61
CA ILE A 280 -18.49 -1.39 -17.96
C ILE A 280 -18.59 0.11 -18.27
N ALA A 281 -19.08 0.92 -17.32
CA ALA A 281 -19.20 2.36 -17.50
C ALA A 281 -17.83 3.03 -17.70
N GLU A 282 -16.81 2.66 -16.93
CA GLU A 282 -15.44 3.17 -17.11
C GLU A 282 -14.81 2.66 -18.41
N TYR A 283 -15.02 1.39 -18.75
CA TYR A 283 -14.57 0.84 -20.04
C TYR A 283 -15.15 1.62 -21.23
N ASN A 284 -16.42 2.04 -21.15
CA ASN A 284 -17.06 2.79 -22.23
C ASN A 284 -16.46 4.17 -22.45
N LYS A 285 -15.83 4.78 -21.42
CA LYS A 285 -15.14 6.06 -21.51
C LYS A 285 -13.77 5.98 -22.18
N LEU A 286 -13.19 4.79 -22.30
CA LEU A 286 -11.92 4.60 -22.99
C LEU A 286 -12.03 4.97 -24.48
N THR A 287 -10.94 5.51 -25.02
CA THR A 287 -10.73 5.69 -26.45
C THR A 287 -10.67 4.34 -27.17
N ALA A 288 -10.78 4.35 -28.50
CA ALA A 288 -10.69 3.12 -29.30
C ALA A 288 -9.34 2.41 -29.14
N GLU A 289 -8.26 3.18 -29.00
CA GLU A 289 -6.90 2.67 -28.79
C GLU A 289 -6.76 2.00 -27.42
N GLU A 290 -7.16 2.67 -26.33
CA GLU A 290 -7.13 2.11 -24.97
C GLU A 290 -8.04 0.87 -24.85
N LYS A 291 -9.18 0.84 -25.55
CA LYS A 291 -10.04 -0.34 -25.60
C LYS A 291 -9.34 -1.53 -26.27
N SER A 292 -8.56 -1.27 -27.31
CA SER A 292 -7.81 -2.28 -28.04
C SER A 292 -6.64 -2.80 -27.21
N ASP A 293 -5.88 -1.90 -26.60
CA ASP A 293 -4.73 -2.22 -25.75
C ASP A 293 -5.14 -3.03 -24.51
N LEU A 294 -6.20 -2.60 -23.81
CA LEU A 294 -6.74 -3.36 -22.68
C LEU A 294 -7.22 -4.77 -23.10
N LYS A 295 -7.93 -4.88 -24.24
CA LYS A 295 -8.37 -6.17 -24.78
C LYS A 295 -7.18 -7.08 -25.08
N LEU A 296 -6.14 -6.55 -25.72
CA LEU A 296 -4.94 -7.31 -26.06
C LEU A 296 -4.23 -7.79 -24.80
N ALA A 297 -4.08 -6.95 -23.79
CA ALA A 297 -3.49 -7.33 -22.51
C ALA A 297 -4.31 -8.44 -21.82
N MET A 298 -5.65 -8.30 -21.77
CA MET A 298 -6.51 -9.34 -21.19
C MET A 298 -6.41 -10.66 -21.96
N LEU A 299 -6.42 -10.64 -23.29
CA LEU A 299 -6.28 -11.86 -24.11
C LEU A 299 -4.90 -12.51 -23.99
N THR A 300 -3.85 -11.72 -23.76
CA THR A 300 -2.48 -12.22 -23.65
C THR A 300 -2.19 -12.84 -22.30
N TYR A 301 -2.75 -12.27 -21.22
CA TYR A 301 -2.36 -12.62 -19.85
C TYR A 301 -3.46 -13.30 -19.03
N MET A 302 -4.68 -13.45 -19.58
CA MET A 302 -5.77 -14.18 -18.91
C MET A 302 -6.09 -15.49 -19.64
N ASP A 303 -6.45 -16.49 -18.84
CA ASP A 303 -7.00 -17.73 -19.37
C ASP A 303 -8.50 -17.53 -19.66
N THR A 304 -8.84 -17.49 -20.94
CA THR A 304 -10.20 -17.25 -21.40
C THR A 304 -11.16 -18.35 -20.99
N ASP A 305 -10.70 -19.59 -20.83
CA ASP A 305 -11.56 -20.71 -20.41
C ASP A 305 -11.94 -20.59 -18.95
N ILE A 306 -11.03 -20.08 -18.11
CA ILE A 306 -11.30 -19.78 -16.69
C ILE A 306 -12.28 -18.61 -16.58
N ALA A 307 -12.08 -17.56 -17.37
CA ALA A 307 -12.98 -16.40 -17.40
C ALA A 307 -14.41 -16.78 -17.84
N LEU A 308 -14.54 -17.66 -18.85
CA LEU A 308 -15.84 -18.17 -19.32
C LEU A 308 -16.53 -19.04 -18.26
N LYS A 309 -15.78 -19.92 -17.57
CA LYS A 309 -16.33 -20.71 -16.45
C LYS A 309 -16.88 -19.82 -15.34
N LEU A 310 -16.20 -18.72 -15.00
CA LEU A 310 -16.69 -17.77 -14.00
C LEU A 310 -17.91 -16.98 -14.50
N LYS A 311 -17.91 -16.59 -15.78
CA LYS A 311 -19.09 -15.96 -16.38
C LYS A 311 -20.34 -16.84 -16.22
N ASP A 312 -20.22 -18.13 -16.52
CA ASP A 312 -21.32 -19.09 -16.40
C ASP A 312 -21.73 -19.29 -14.94
N LEU A 313 -20.77 -19.42 -14.02
CA LEU A 313 -21.01 -19.60 -12.58
C LEU A 313 -21.72 -18.40 -11.93
N PHE A 314 -21.44 -17.19 -12.40
CA PHE A 314 -22.02 -15.95 -11.89
C PHE A 314 -23.17 -15.40 -12.75
N GLY A 315 -23.55 -16.10 -13.83
CA GLY A 315 -24.66 -15.69 -14.71
C GLY A 315 -24.48 -14.26 -15.26
N LEU A 316 -23.27 -13.97 -15.76
CA LEU A 316 -22.85 -12.71 -16.37
C LEU A 316 -22.95 -12.73 -17.89
#